data_AF-A0A7U9L134-F1
#
_entry.id   AF-A0A7U9L134-F1
#
_cell.length_a   1.000
_cell.length_b   1.000
_cell.length_c   1.000
_cell.angle_alpha   90.00
_cell.angle_beta   90.00
_cell.angle_gamma   90.00
#
_symmetry.space_group_name_H-M   'P 1'
#
loop_
_entity.id
_entity.type
_entity.pdbx_description
1 polymer ?
#
loop_
_entity_poly.entity_id
_entity_poly.type
_entity_poly.pdbx_seq_one_letter_code
_entity_poly.pdbx_strand_id
1 'polypeptide(L)'
;MGTGSSTDARTGAGGDSEAFRALTEALGAPAPPGLAAAAPEQLGVLTRALRTRKESRAAGLNDAAEEALKLVPALARGPVRRILFR
;
A
#
# COMPACT_ATOMS: atom_id res chain seq x y z
N MET A 1 -4.02 -48.43 -11.99
CA MET A 1 -5.16 -47.53 -11.71
C MET A 1 -4.60 -46.33 -10.96
N GLY A 2 -4.37 -45.22 -11.66
CA GLY A 2 -3.71 -44.05 -11.10
C GLY A 2 -4.72 -43.11 -10.45
N THR A 3 -4.60 -42.93 -9.14
CA THR A 3 -5.15 -41.79 -8.42
C THR A 3 -4.22 -40.60 -8.61
N GLY A 4 -4.74 -39.44 -8.99
CA GLY A 4 -3.90 -38.25 -9.11
C GLY A 4 -4.63 -37.02 -9.61
N SER A 5 -5.41 -36.41 -8.72
CA SER A 5 -5.63 -34.96 -8.61
C SER A 5 -5.92 -34.18 -9.90
N SER A 6 -7.20 -34.12 -10.27
CA SER A 6 -7.73 -33.08 -11.15
C SER A 6 -8.54 -32.12 -10.30
N THR A 7 -7.93 -31.07 -9.72
CA THR A 7 -8.74 -29.99 -9.08
C THR A 7 -8.24 -28.55 -9.26
N ASP A 8 -6.96 -28.17 -9.22
CA ASP A 8 -6.65 -26.73 -8.97
C ASP A 8 -6.10 -25.86 -10.13
N ALA A 9 -6.17 -26.30 -11.39
CA ALA A 9 -5.47 -25.57 -12.46
C ALA A 9 -6.22 -24.38 -13.10
N ARG A 10 -7.44 -24.05 -12.68
CA ARG A 10 -8.28 -23.07 -13.42
C ARG A 10 -8.56 -21.72 -12.73
N THR A 11 -8.10 -21.52 -11.50
CA THR A 11 -8.30 -20.27 -10.74
C THR A 11 -7.06 -19.36 -10.67
N GLY A 12 -5.86 -19.87 -10.97
CA GLY A 12 -4.59 -19.15 -10.78
C GLY A 12 -4.40 -17.90 -11.67
N ALA A 13 -4.77 -17.98 -12.95
CA ALA A 13 -4.48 -16.90 -13.91
C ALA A 13 -5.21 -15.57 -13.61
N GLY A 14 -6.38 -15.63 -12.97
CA GLY A 14 -7.13 -14.45 -12.55
C GLY A 14 -6.54 -13.81 -11.28
N GLY A 15 -6.09 -14.64 -10.34
CA GLY A 15 -5.50 -14.20 -9.07
C GLY A 15 -4.14 -13.51 -9.26
N ASP A 16 -3.32 -13.99 -10.19
CA ASP A 16 -2.01 -13.40 -10.49
C ASP A 16 -2.13 -11.97 -11.02
N SER A 17 -3.05 -11.76 -11.96
CA SER A 17 -3.31 -10.45 -12.56
C SER A 17 -3.90 -9.47 -11.53
N GLU A 18 -4.81 -9.95 -10.67
CA GLU A 18 -5.38 -9.14 -9.60
C GLU A 18 -4.35 -8.75 -8.54
N ALA A 19 -3.51 -9.70 -8.10
CA ALA A 19 -2.46 -9.43 -7.12
C ALA A 19 -1.41 -8.46 -7.66
N PHE A 20 -1.04 -8.57 -8.94
CA PHE A 20 -0.11 -7.66 -9.60
C PHE A 20 -0.71 -6.26 -9.81
N ARG A 21 -2.00 -6.16 -10.14
CA ARG A 21 -2.73 -4.88 -10.21
C ARG A 21 -2.76 -4.20 -8.84
N ALA A 22 -3.12 -4.94 -7.79
CA ALA A 22 -3.17 -4.42 -6.43
C ALA A 22 -1.80 -3.92 -5.95
N LEU A 23 -0.72 -4.59 -6.34
CA LEU A 23 0.65 -4.12 -6.09
C LEU A 23 0.96 -2.81 -6.83
N THR A 24 0.60 -2.72 -8.11
CA THR A 24 0.83 -1.52 -8.93
C THR A 24 0.10 -0.30 -8.34
N GLU A 25 -1.16 -0.49 -7.93
CA GLU A 25 -1.93 0.52 -7.20
C GLU A 25 -1.27 0.91 -5.87
N ALA A 26 -0.81 -0.08 -5.10
CA ALA A 26 -0.14 0.17 -3.82
C ALA A 26 1.22 0.87 -3.98
N LEU A 27 1.92 0.70 -5.10
CA LEU A 27 3.13 1.47 -5.44
C LEU A 27 2.76 2.90 -5.85
N GLY A 28 1.66 3.09 -6.58
CA GLY A 28 1.31 4.36 -7.22
C GLY A 28 2.19 4.67 -8.44
N ALA A 29 2.88 3.66 -8.93
CA ALA A 29 3.75 3.66 -10.10
C ALA A 29 3.72 2.25 -10.71
N PRO A 30 4.08 2.09 -12.00
CA PRO A 30 4.15 0.78 -12.64
C PRO A 30 4.99 -0.20 -11.81
N ALA A 31 4.44 -1.38 -11.51
CA ALA A 31 5.18 -2.41 -10.81
C ALA A 31 6.35 -2.91 -11.68
N PRO A 32 7.56 -3.08 -11.10
CA PRO A 32 8.71 -3.60 -11.82
C PRO A 32 8.40 -4.90 -12.57
N PRO A 33 8.87 -5.08 -13.82
CA PRO A 33 8.53 -6.25 -14.63
C PRO A 33 9.01 -7.56 -14.00
N GLY A 34 10.08 -7.54 -13.19
CA GLY A 34 10.56 -8.70 -12.45
C GLY A 34 9.58 -9.23 -11.39
N LEU A 35 8.57 -8.44 -10.98
CA LEU A 35 7.53 -8.87 -10.05
C LEU A 35 6.35 -9.55 -10.77
N ALA A 36 6.24 -9.45 -12.10
CA ALA A 36 5.16 -10.09 -12.85
C ALA A 36 5.25 -11.63 -12.83
N ALA A 37 6.44 -12.18 -12.56
CA ALA A 37 6.68 -13.62 -12.43
C ALA A 37 6.56 -14.13 -10.98
N ALA A 38 6.30 -13.25 -10.02
CA ALA A 38 6.20 -13.63 -8.61
C ALA A 38 4.83 -14.27 -8.31
N ALA A 39 4.79 -15.19 -7.35
CA ALA A 39 3.55 -15.84 -6.94
C ALA A 39 2.58 -14.82 -6.33
N PRO A 40 1.26 -14.98 -6.55
CA PRO A 40 0.25 -14.02 -6.08
C PRO A 40 0.27 -13.84 -4.56
N GLU A 41 0.62 -14.86 -3.78
CA GLU A 41 0.76 -14.77 -2.32
C GLU A 41 1.92 -13.84 -1.93
N GLN A 42 3.03 -13.90 -2.66
CA GLN A 42 4.20 -13.04 -2.44
C GLN A 42 3.89 -11.59 -2.81
N LEU A 43 3.16 -11.38 -3.90
CA LEU A 43 2.65 -10.06 -4.31
C LEU A 43 1.70 -9.48 -3.25
N GLY A 44 0.85 -10.32 -2.66
CA GLY A 44 -0.03 -9.95 -1.55
C GLY A 44 0.74 -9.47 -0.31
N VAL A 45 1.79 -10.20 0.09
CA VAL A 45 2.66 -9.82 1.22
C VAL A 45 3.33 -8.47 0.96
N LEU A 46 3.88 -8.26 -0.23
CA LEU A 46 4.54 -7.01 -0.61
C LEU A 46 3.54 -5.84 -0.62
N THR A 47 2.36 -6.05 -1.19
CA THR A 47 1.28 -5.05 -1.24
C THR A 47 0.90 -4.60 0.16
N ARG A 48 0.72 -5.53 1.11
CA ARG A 48 0.41 -5.22 2.50
C ARG A 48 1.52 -4.41 3.16
N ALA A 49 2.78 -4.82 2.99
CA ALA A 49 3.92 -4.12 3.56
C ALA A 49 4.04 -2.67 3.04
N LEU A 50 3.78 -2.45 1.74
CA LEU A 50 3.76 -1.12 1.13
C LEU A 50 2.66 -0.22 1.71
N ARG A 51 1.44 -0.75 1.87
CA ARG A 51 0.33 -0.01 2.48
C ARG A 51 0.64 0.40 3.91
N THR A 52 1.10 -0.54 4.75
CA THR A 52 1.49 -0.26 6.13
C THR A 52 2.60 0.78 6.23
N ARG A 53 3.60 0.74 5.33
CA ARG A 53 4.67 1.76 5.28
C ARG A 53 4.16 3.13 4.83
N LYS A 54 3.24 3.19 3.85
CA LYS A 54 2.60 4.44 3.43
C LYS A 54 1.80 5.08 4.55
N GLU A 55 1.00 4.29 5.26
CA GLU A 55 0.24 4.73 6.45
C GLU A 55 1.19 5.23 7.55
N SER A 56 2.24 4.49 7.85
CA SER A 56 3.25 4.89 8.86
C SER A 56 3.97 6.18 8.48
N ARG A 57 4.28 6.36 7.18
CA ARG A 57 4.91 7.60 6.68
C ARG A 57 3.96 8.79 6.75
N ALA A 58 2.69 8.59 6.41
CA ALA A 58 1.65 9.62 6.53
C ALA A 58 1.48 10.05 8.00
N ALA A 59 1.47 9.09 8.93
CA ALA A 59 1.44 9.38 10.37
C ALA A 59 2.66 10.22 10.81
N GLY A 60 3.88 9.83 10.42
CA GLY A 60 5.08 10.59 10.74
C GLY A 60 5.11 12.01 10.15
N LEU A 61 4.53 12.21 8.95
CA LEU A 61 4.37 13.54 8.37
C LEU A 61 3.34 14.38 9.12
N ASN A 62 2.25 13.76 9.58
CA ASN A 62 1.25 14.42 10.40
C ASN A 62 1.85 14.89 11.73
N ASP A 63 2.62 14.02 12.39
CA ASP A 63 3.30 14.36 13.65
C ASP A 63 4.31 15.50 13.45
N ALA A 64 5.11 15.45 12.38
CA ALA A 64 6.05 16.52 12.05
C ALA A 64 5.33 17.86 11.78
N ALA A 65 4.16 17.83 11.14
CA ALA A 65 3.36 19.02 10.89
C ALA A 65 2.70 19.57 12.18
N GLU A 66 2.26 18.71 13.11
CA GLU A 66 1.78 19.12 14.43
C GLU A 66 2.91 19.72 15.28
N GLU A 67 4.14 19.22 15.18
CA GLU A 67 5.32 19.83 15.80
C GLU A 67 5.63 21.21 15.19
N ALA A 68 5.56 21.35 13.86
CA ALA A 68 5.76 22.63 13.18
C ALA A 68 4.70 23.68 13.60
N LEU A 69 3.46 23.26 13.87
CA LEU A 69 2.41 24.15 14.38
C LEU A 69 2.74 24.77 15.75
N LYS A 70 3.66 24.19 16.53
CA LYS A 70 4.12 24.79 17.78
C LYS A 70 4.86 26.11 17.55
N LEU A 71 5.44 26.31 16.36
CA LEU A 71 6.07 27.57 15.96
C LEU A 71 5.04 28.67 15.63
N VAL A 72 3.78 28.29 15.36
CA VAL A 72 2.69 29.24 15.11
C VAL A 72 2.16 29.79 16.45
N PRO A 73 1.87 31.11 16.54
CA PRO A 73 1.23 31.69 17.72
C PRO A 73 -0.08 30.98 18.09
N ALA A 74 -0.30 30.76 19.39
CA ALA A 74 -1.37 29.90 19.91
C ALA A 74 -2.77 30.24 19.35
N LEU A 75 -3.09 31.53 19.18
CA LEU A 75 -4.37 32.01 18.64
C LEU A 75 -4.60 31.64 17.17
N ALA A 76 -3.53 31.46 16.39
CA ALA A 76 -3.58 31.14 14.96
C ALA A 76 -3.42 29.63 14.67
N ARG A 77 -3.05 28.82 15.66
CA ARG A 77 -2.83 27.37 15.46
C ARG A 77 -4.06 26.64 14.95
N GLY A 78 -5.24 26.94 15.49
CA GLY A 78 -6.50 26.29 15.10
C GLY A 78 -6.87 26.47 13.63
N PRO A 79 -6.87 27.71 13.10
CA PRO A 79 -7.05 27.98 11.67
C PRO A 79 -5.99 27.31 10.77
N VAL A 80 -4.70 27.41 11.12
CA VAL A 80 -3.61 26.88 10.29
C VAL A 80 -3.65 25.35 10.23
N ARG A 81 -3.88 24.69 11.36
CA ARG A 81 -4.09 23.24 11.44
C ARG A 81 -5.18 22.76 10.49
N ARG A 82 -6.29 23.50 10.40
CA ARG A 82 -7.44 23.16 9.54
C ARG A 82 -7.14 23.24 8.04
N ILE A 83 -6.16 24.07 7.65
CA ILE A 83 -5.73 24.22 6.25
C ILE A 83 -4.72 23.14 5.88
N LEU A 84 -3.81 22.79 6.80
CA LEU A 84 -2.75 21.80 6.55
C LEU A 84 -3.24 20.35 6.54
N PHE A 85 -4.30 20.03 7.28
CA PHE A 85 -4.79 18.66 7.49
C PHE A 85 -6.21 18.42 6.97
N ARG A 86 -6.64 19.16 5.93
CA ARG A 86 -7.93 18.96 5.26
C ARG A 86 -7.89 17.78 4.29
#